data_AF-A0A6I3LY03-F1
#
_entry.id   AF-A0A6I3LY03-F1
#
_cell.length_a   1.000
_cell.length_b   1.000
_cell.length_c   1.000
_cell.angle_alpha   90.00
_cell.angle_beta   90.00
_cell.angle_gamma   90.00
#
_symmetry.space_group_name_H-M   'P 1'
#
loop_
_entity.id
_entity.type
_entity.pdbx_description
1 polymer ?
#
loop_
_entity_poly.entity_id
_entity_poly.type
_entity_poly.pdbx_seq_one_letter_code
_entity_poly.pdbx_strand_id
1 'polypeptide(L)'
;MDKAKRKEIQNQLAEKELVEFKKSLPIDENIFAQLFDFLDVELGEYGCDHTTILTKKFLDKNVVVNASDVIDWLEDNGGGCDCEVLANVEDLFDYLNPPIKKTYPTNQVKKQKLNSLKTDFGFFMDKIPSPWTLTETILGNSKIYNFQIGKSDSCVAGLAFDFPITQLDNDKFWTDLWVKETELSYNLDHLTVERMEFENYFAVLVKTKDWTPVKIWCIRKSTEKWFLKITTELSRHKGDIKELEKLISHIKTE
;
A
#
# COMPACT_ATOMS: atom_id res chain seq x y z
N MET A 1 26.89 4.70 -21.49
CA MET A 1 27.03 4.59 -20.02
C MET A 1 26.21 3.39 -19.58
N ASP A 2 26.84 2.42 -18.94
CA ASP A 2 26.23 1.12 -18.62
C ASP A 2 25.14 1.26 -17.54
N LYS A 3 24.02 0.53 -17.68
CA LYS A 3 22.86 0.61 -16.76
C LYS A 3 23.25 0.21 -15.33
N ALA A 4 24.19 -0.72 -15.20
CA ALA A 4 24.72 -1.17 -13.91
C ALA A 4 25.49 -0.05 -13.19
N LYS A 5 26.38 0.66 -13.91
CA LYS A 5 27.18 1.75 -13.35
C LYS A 5 26.32 2.93 -12.86
N ARG A 6 25.22 3.23 -13.56
CA ARG A 6 24.27 4.28 -13.12
C ARG A 6 23.57 3.93 -11.81
N LYS A 7 23.14 2.66 -11.67
CA LYS A 7 22.48 2.18 -10.45
C LYS A 7 23.43 2.18 -9.26
N GLU A 8 24.67 1.78 -9.46
CA GLU A 8 25.67 1.75 -8.39
C GLU A 8 26.02 3.15 -7.87
N ILE A 9 26.16 4.12 -8.77
CA ILE A 9 26.37 5.54 -8.39
C ILE A 9 25.17 6.09 -7.61
N GLN A 10 23.94 5.75 -8.03
CA GLN A 10 22.72 6.17 -7.33
C GLN A 10 22.63 5.58 -5.92
N ASN A 11 22.94 4.29 -5.76
CA ASN A 11 22.94 3.65 -4.44
C ASN A 11 23.98 4.27 -3.50
N GLN A 12 25.19 4.53 -3.99
CA GLN A 12 26.25 5.17 -3.20
C GLN A 12 25.89 6.60 -2.78
N LEU A 13 25.13 7.32 -3.61
CA LEU A 13 24.66 8.66 -3.26
C LEU A 13 23.60 8.59 -2.15
N ALA A 14 22.60 7.71 -2.30
CA ALA A 14 21.56 7.52 -1.30
C ALA A 14 22.09 7.02 0.06
N GLU A 15 23.09 6.12 0.05
CA GLU A 15 23.76 5.67 1.29
C GLU A 15 24.48 6.81 2.00
N LYS A 16 25.11 7.72 1.25
CA LYS A 16 25.79 8.90 1.84
C LYS A 16 24.79 9.88 2.41
N GLU A 17 23.72 10.18 1.67
CA GLU A 17 22.65 11.07 2.13
C GLU A 17 22.00 10.55 3.41
N LEU A 18 21.74 9.23 3.50
CA LEU A 18 21.19 8.61 4.71
C LEU A 18 22.17 8.68 5.90
N VAL A 19 23.47 8.49 5.66
CA VAL A 19 24.49 8.61 6.72
C VAL A 19 24.59 10.06 7.21
N GLU A 20 24.49 11.04 6.31
CA GLU A 20 24.50 12.46 6.67
C GLU A 20 23.23 12.86 7.41
N PHE A 21 22.07 12.36 6.98
CA PHE A 21 20.79 12.53 7.67
C PHE A 21 20.83 11.98 9.10
N LYS A 22 21.26 10.71 9.29
CA LYS A 22 21.36 10.12 10.64
C LYS A 22 22.29 10.89 11.57
N LYS A 23 23.29 11.59 11.02
CA LYS A 23 24.19 12.46 11.80
C LYS A 23 23.58 13.81 12.14
N SER A 24 22.58 14.28 11.39
CA SER A 24 21.89 15.54 11.68
C SER A 24 20.83 15.39 12.76
N LEU A 25 20.43 14.15 13.10
CA LEU A 25 19.40 13.89 14.11
C LEU A 25 19.85 14.39 15.50
N PRO A 26 19.02 15.20 16.18
CA PRO A 26 19.34 15.71 17.52
C PRO A 26 19.20 14.64 18.61
N ILE A 27 18.44 13.57 18.35
CA ILE A 27 18.19 12.46 19.28
C ILE A 27 18.17 11.12 18.54
N ASP A 28 18.10 10.03 19.29
CA ASP A 28 18.01 8.69 18.75
C ASP A 28 16.78 8.52 17.84
N GLU A 29 16.99 7.92 16.68
CA GLU A 29 15.97 7.72 15.64
C GLU A 29 14.76 6.90 16.11
N ASN A 30 14.92 6.04 17.12
CA ASN A 30 13.80 5.30 17.71
C ASN A 30 12.89 6.17 18.58
N ILE A 31 13.37 7.31 19.07
CA ILE A 31 12.55 8.26 19.84
C ILE A 31 11.63 9.04 18.90
N PHE A 32 12.09 9.35 17.68
CA PHE A 32 11.23 9.93 16.64
C PHE A 32 10.09 8.99 16.23
N ALA A 33 10.38 7.69 16.05
CA ALA A 33 9.33 6.70 15.75
C ALA A 33 8.23 6.68 16.84
N GLN A 34 8.63 6.69 18.11
CA GLN A 34 7.68 6.75 19.24
C GLN A 34 6.93 8.08 19.32
N LEU A 35 7.56 9.19 18.90
CA LEU A 35 6.90 10.48 18.80
C LEU A 35 5.79 10.44 17.73
N PHE A 36 6.06 9.87 16.55
CA PHE A 36 5.06 9.76 15.49
C PHE A 36 3.88 8.88 15.94
N ASP A 37 4.15 7.71 16.53
CA ASP A 37 3.10 6.84 17.10
C ASP A 37 2.24 7.59 18.14
N PHE A 38 2.87 8.41 18.99
CA PHE A 38 2.17 9.20 20.00
C PHE A 38 1.31 10.31 19.38
N LEU A 39 1.84 11.02 18.38
CA LEU A 39 1.13 12.09 17.69
C LEU A 39 -0.05 11.56 16.87
N ASP A 40 0.08 10.42 16.19
CA ASP A 40 -0.99 9.80 15.40
C ASP A 40 -2.21 9.49 16.28
N VAL A 41 -1.97 8.95 17.48
CA VAL A 41 -3.04 8.66 18.46
C VAL A 41 -3.66 9.94 19.01
N GLU A 42 -2.87 10.88 19.52
CA GLU A 42 -3.40 12.07 20.20
C GLU A 42 -4.07 13.04 19.21
N LEU A 43 -3.53 13.22 18.00
CA LEU A 43 -4.16 14.03 16.96
C LEU A 43 -5.42 13.36 16.40
N GLY A 44 -5.47 12.03 16.34
CA GLY A 44 -6.66 11.29 15.97
C GLY A 44 -7.84 11.50 16.94
N GLU A 45 -7.55 11.69 18.24
CA GLU A 45 -8.56 11.92 19.28
C GLU A 45 -8.96 13.40 19.43
N TYR A 46 -7.99 14.32 19.40
CA TYR A 46 -8.22 15.72 19.78
C TYR A 46 -8.10 16.73 18.62
N GLY A 47 -7.60 16.29 17.45
CA GLY A 47 -7.29 17.18 16.33
C GLY A 47 -6.06 18.05 16.59
N CYS A 48 -5.64 18.82 15.58
CA CYS A 48 -4.49 19.71 15.70
C CYS A 48 -4.90 21.12 16.13
N ASP A 49 -4.18 21.70 17.08
CA ASP A 49 -4.32 23.09 17.53
C ASP A 49 -3.29 24.06 16.91
N HIS A 50 -2.54 23.58 15.90
CA HIS A 50 -1.45 24.27 15.21
C HIS A 50 -0.29 24.69 16.12
N THR A 51 -0.07 23.95 17.22
CA THR A 51 1.09 24.13 18.10
C THR A 51 1.95 22.86 18.16
N THR A 52 3.04 22.92 18.92
CA THR A 52 3.93 21.78 19.25
C THR A 52 3.71 21.25 20.67
N ILE A 53 2.51 21.45 21.24
CA ILE A 53 2.23 21.11 22.64
C ILE A 53 2.33 19.59 22.87
N LEU A 54 1.81 18.77 21.96
CA LEU A 54 1.87 17.31 22.09
C LEU A 54 3.31 16.81 21.94
N THR A 55 4.07 17.37 20.98
CA THR A 55 5.49 17.08 20.83
C THR A 55 6.27 17.42 22.11
N LYS A 56 6.08 18.61 22.69
CA LYS A 56 6.75 18.99 23.94
C LYS A 56 6.36 18.08 25.10
N LYS A 57 5.07 17.76 25.24
CA LYS A 57 4.55 16.80 26.23
C LYS A 57 5.22 15.43 26.10
N PHE A 58 5.42 14.96 24.87
CA PHE A 58 6.11 13.69 24.60
C PHE A 58 7.59 13.75 25.00
N LEU A 59 8.31 14.81 24.60
CA LEU A 59 9.73 14.97 24.91
C LEU A 59 9.98 15.05 26.42
N ASP A 60 9.13 15.78 27.15
CA ASP A 60 9.17 15.85 28.61
C ASP A 60 8.92 14.48 29.26
N LYS A 61 7.90 13.75 28.78
CA LYS A 61 7.56 12.42 29.29
C LYS A 61 8.67 11.39 29.06
N ASN A 62 9.40 11.51 27.96
CA ASN A 62 10.53 10.63 27.61
C ASN A 62 11.88 11.14 28.15
N VAL A 63 11.89 12.21 28.95
CA VAL A 63 13.09 12.76 29.60
C VAL A 63 14.17 13.13 28.57
N VAL A 64 13.75 13.71 27.43
CA VAL A 64 14.66 14.16 26.39
C VAL A 64 15.35 15.44 26.83
N VAL A 65 16.65 15.34 27.13
CA VAL A 65 17.44 16.43 27.72
C VAL A 65 17.66 17.62 26.80
N ASN A 66 17.58 17.42 25.49
CA ASN A 66 17.80 18.43 24.45
C ASN A 66 16.53 18.74 23.66
N ALA A 67 15.38 18.84 24.35
CA ALA A 67 14.09 19.06 23.73
C ALA A 67 14.04 20.32 22.83
N SER A 68 14.77 21.40 23.17
CA SER A 68 14.85 22.59 22.32
C SER A 68 15.46 22.28 20.95
N ASP A 69 16.60 21.58 20.93
CA ASP A 69 17.29 21.21 19.69
C ASP A 69 16.42 20.29 18.81
N VAL A 70 15.58 19.45 19.45
CA VAL A 70 14.61 18.62 18.73
C VAL A 70 13.52 19.47 18.08
N ILE A 71 12.96 20.44 18.81
CA ILE A 71 11.92 21.33 18.26
C ILE A 71 12.48 22.18 17.11
N ASP A 72 13.68 22.75 17.27
CA ASP A 72 14.32 23.54 16.23
C ASP A 72 14.58 22.69 14.98
N TRP A 73 15.06 21.46 15.17
CA TRP A 73 15.28 20.52 14.06
C TRP A 73 13.96 20.13 13.36
N LEU A 74 12.88 19.90 14.11
CA LEU A 74 11.57 19.62 13.53
C LEU A 74 11.09 20.80 12.69
N GLU A 75 11.20 22.03 13.19
CA GLU A 75 10.80 23.25 12.48
C GLU A 75 11.64 23.45 11.19
N ASP A 76 12.95 23.25 11.25
CA ASP A 76 13.86 23.32 10.10
C ASP A 76 13.51 22.29 8.99
N ASN A 77 12.88 21.18 9.38
CA ASN A 77 12.39 20.13 8.47
C ASN A 77 10.88 20.26 8.17
N GLY A 78 10.27 21.40 8.49
CA GLY A 78 8.89 21.72 8.14
C GLY A 78 7.84 21.21 9.13
N GLY A 79 8.21 20.81 10.34
CA GLY A 79 7.34 20.36 11.44
C GLY A 79 7.00 21.48 12.44
N GLY A 80 6.33 22.55 12.00
CA GLY A 80 6.00 23.71 12.83
C GLY A 80 4.79 23.52 13.77
N CYS A 81 3.88 22.61 13.44
CA CYS A 81 2.84 22.06 14.33
C CYS A 81 3.01 20.54 14.51
N ASP A 82 2.37 19.99 15.55
CA ASP A 82 2.24 18.54 15.76
C ASP A 82 1.70 17.80 14.51
N CYS A 83 0.82 18.46 13.74
CA CYS A 83 0.31 17.94 12.47
C CYS A 83 1.34 17.86 11.33
N GLU A 84 2.19 18.85 11.25
CA GLU A 84 3.23 19.00 10.24
C GLU A 84 4.42 18.09 10.56
N VAL A 85 4.65 17.79 11.85
CA VAL A 85 5.60 16.76 12.26
C VAL A 85 5.22 15.42 11.63
N LEU A 86 3.95 15.01 11.67
CA LEU A 86 3.51 13.81 10.95
C LEU A 86 3.57 13.99 9.42
N ALA A 87 3.03 15.10 8.90
CA ALA A 87 2.88 15.26 7.45
C ALA A 87 4.19 15.49 6.68
N ASN A 88 5.20 16.09 7.30
CA ASN A 88 6.43 16.51 6.62
C ASN A 88 7.68 15.80 7.14
N VAL A 89 7.71 15.48 8.44
CA VAL A 89 8.92 14.94 9.08
C VAL A 89 8.91 13.42 9.13
N GLU A 90 7.76 12.77 9.31
CA GLU A 90 7.65 11.30 9.37
C GLU A 90 8.24 10.62 8.13
N ASP A 91 7.96 11.15 6.93
CA ASP A 91 8.48 10.65 5.65
C ASP A 91 10.02 10.61 5.59
N LEU A 92 10.72 11.48 6.34
CA LEU A 92 12.19 11.49 6.41
C LEU A 92 12.73 10.23 7.10
N PHE A 93 11.89 9.58 7.91
CA PHE A 93 12.18 8.36 8.66
C PHE A 93 11.65 7.10 7.98
N ASP A 94 11.21 7.18 6.72
CA ASP A 94 10.80 6.04 5.90
C ASP A 94 11.81 4.88 5.91
N TYR A 95 13.11 5.13 6.16
CA TYR A 95 14.09 4.04 6.24
C TYR A 95 14.03 3.22 7.55
N LEU A 96 13.37 3.73 8.61
CA LEU A 96 13.14 3.02 9.88
C LEU A 96 11.99 2.04 9.78
N ASN A 97 10.91 2.51 9.16
CA ASN A 97 9.77 1.70 8.78
C ASN A 97 9.69 1.75 7.26
N PRO A 98 10.63 1.10 6.53
CA PRO A 98 10.52 1.04 5.09
C PRO A 98 9.10 0.59 4.81
N PRO A 99 8.30 1.31 3.98
CA PRO A 99 7.18 0.65 3.34
C PRO A 99 7.79 -0.64 2.85
N ILE A 100 7.16 -1.77 3.15
CA ILE A 100 7.71 -3.07 2.77
C ILE A 100 7.70 -3.10 1.22
N LYS A 101 8.66 -2.42 0.59
CA LYS A 101 9.27 -2.76 -0.67
C LYS A 101 9.83 -4.10 -0.34
N LYS A 102 9.02 -5.11 -0.65
CA LYS A 102 9.36 -6.51 -0.64
C LYS A 102 10.55 -6.72 -1.60
N THR A 103 11.73 -6.22 -1.23
CA THR A 103 13.01 -6.60 -1.82
C THR A 103 13.38 -7.90 -1.16
N TYR A 104 12.73 -8.96 -1.63
CA TYR A 104 13.18 -10.30 -1.28
C TYR A 104 14.58 -10.50 -1.83
N PRO A 105 15.50 -11.11 -1.06
CA PRO A 105 16.75 -11.59 -1.62
C PRO A 105 16.42 -12.46 -2.83
N THR A 106 16.93 -12.04 -3.99
CA THR A 106 16.55 -12.50 -5.35
C THR A 106 16.72 -14.00 -5.58
N ASN A 107 17.23 -14.75 -4.60
CA ASN A 107 17.57 -16.17 -4.69
C ASN A 107 16.49 -17.12 -4.13
N GLN A 108 15.37 -16.64 -3.57
CA GLN A 108 14.29 -17.52 -3.05
C GLN A 108 12.89 -17.25 -3.65
N VAL A 109 12.79 -16.39 -4.67
CA VAL A 109 11.51 -16.13 -5.36
C VAL A 109 11.42 -17.02 -6.59
N LYS A 110 10.63 -18.09 -6.53
CA LYS A 110 10.33 -18.91 -7.71
C LYS A 110 9.02 -18.43 -8.32
N LYS A 111 9.05 -18.02 -9.59
CA LYS A 111 7.84 -17.69 -10.37
C LYS A 111 7.57 -18.78 -11.39
N GLN A 112 6.32 -19.21 -11.49
CA GLN A 112 5.90 -20.16 -12.52
C GLN A 112 4.54 -19.77 -13.11
N LYS A 113 4.39 -19.99 -14.42
CA LYS A 113 3.10 -19.82 -15.10
C LYS A 113 2.25 -21.06 -14.90
N LEU A 114 0.97 -20.87 -14.60
CA LEU A 114 0.02 -21.94 -14.39
C LEU A 114 -1.07 -21.93 -15.47
N ASN A 115 -1.46 -23.11 -15.93
CA ASN A 115 -2.56 -23.29 -16.88
C ASN A 115 -3.91 -23.60 -16.20
N SER A 116 -3.86 -23.98 -14.92
CA SER A 116 -4.99 -24.28 -14.05
C SER A 116 -4.58 -24.00 -12.59
N LEU A 117 -5.56 -23.84 -11.71
CA LEU A 117 -5.31 -23.62 -10.28
C LEU A 117 -6.39 -24.33 -9.46
N LYS A 118 -5.96 -25.19 -8.54
CA LYS A 118 -6.83 -25.73 -7.47
C LYS A 118 -6.17 -25.43 -6.14
N THR A 119 -6.95 -24.89 -5.22
CA THR A 119 -6.48 -24.47 -3.89
C THR A 119 -7.30 -25.17 -2.82
N ASP A 120 -6.71 -25.29 -1.63
CA ASP A 120 -7.32 -25.83 -0.42
C ASP A 120 -8.39 -24.91 0.18
N PHE A 121 -8.34 -23.62 -0.13
CA PHE A 121 -9.35 -22.63 0.28
C PHE A 121 -10.53 -22.49 -0.70
N GLY A 122 -10.69 -23.44 -1.63
CA GLY A 122 -11.88 -23.56 -2.48
C GLY A 122 -11.88 -22.68 -3.73
N PHE A 123 -10.74 -22.10 -4.12
CA PHE A 123 -10.58 -21.47 -5.44
C PHE A 123 -10.19 -22.53 -6.48
N PHE A 124 -10.95 -22.62 -7.56
CA PHE A 124 -10.71 -23.59 -8.62
C PHE A 124 -10.88 -23.00 -10.03
N MET A 125 -9.92 -23.27 -10.90
CA MET A 125 -9.98 -23.01 -12.34
C MET A 125 -9.30 -24.13 -13.12
N ASP A 126 -10.08 -24.83 -13.95
CA ASP A 126 -9.59 -25.89 -14.84
C ASP A 126 -8.69 -25.37 -15.95
N LYS A 127 -8.97 -24.14 -16.42
CA LYS A 127 -8.26 -23.51 -17.54
C LYS A 127 -8.29 -22.01 -17.37
N ILE A 128 -7.12 -21.37 -17.47
CA ILE A 128 -7.05 -19.91 -17.48
C ILE A 128 -7.55 -19.36 -18.82
N PRO A 129 -8.56 -18.48 -18.84
CA PRO A 129 -9.11 -17.93 -20.08
C PRO A 129 -8.13 -16.93 -20.71
N SER A 130 -8.02 -16.94 -22.05
CA SER A 130 -7.35 -15.86 -22.77
C SER A 130 -8.10 -14.53 -22.57
N PRO A 131 -7.43 -13.37 -22.40
CA PRO A 131 -5.99 -13.13 -22.52
C PRO A 131 -5.19 -13.24 -21.21
N TRP A 132 -5.75 -13.83 -20.16
CA TRP A 132 -5.14 -13.85 -18.84
C TRP A 132 -3.95 -14.82 -18.78
N THR A 133 -2.89 -14.38 -18.09
CA THR A 133 -1.78 -15.24 -17.68
C THR A 133 -1.78 -15.35 -16.16
N LEU A 134 -1.90 -16.56 -15.63
CA LEU A 134 -1.74 -16.82 -14.20
C LEU A 134 -0.27 -17.10 -13.88
N THR A 135 0.26 -16.37 -12.90
CA THR A 135 1.58 -16.59 -12.33
C THR A 135 1.46 -16.90 -10.85
N GLU A 136 2.04 -18.03 -10.42
CA GLU A 136 2.29 -18.32 -9.02
C GLU A 136 3.70 -17.84 -8.66
N THR A 137 3.78 -17.04 -7.60
CA THR A 137 5.03 -16.62 -6.98
C THR A 137 5.15 -17.31 -5.62
N ILE A 138 6.15 -18.17 -5.50
CA ILE A 138 6.47 -18.88 -4.26
C ILE A 138 7.52 -18.05 -3.51
N LEU A 139 7.23 -17.77 -2.25
CA LEU A 139 8.04 -16.98 -1.36
C LEU A 139 8.19 -17.71 -0.01
N GLY A 140 9.30 -18.43 0.16
CA GLY A 140 9.44 -19.34 1.29
C GLY A 140 8.29 -20.36 1.29
N ASN A 141 7.47 -20.34 2.34
CA ASN A 141 6.27 -21.19 2.46
C ASN A 141 4.98 -20.55 1.93
N SER A 142 5.02 -19.28 1.53
CA SER A 142 3.85 -18.55 1.04
C SER A 142 3.73 -18.63 -0.48
N LYS A 143 2.49 -18.64 -0.97
CA LYS A 143 2.17 -18.63 -2.40
C LYS A 143 1.31 -17.42 -2.72
N ILE A 144 1.66 -16.70 -3.78
CA ILE A 144 0.92 -15.54 -4.27
C ILE A 144 0.51 -15.83 -5.71
N TYR A 145 -0.77 -15.64 -6.02
CA TYR A 145 -1.34 -15.88 -7.34
C TYR A 145 -1.74 -14.56 -7.97
N ASN A 146 -1.22 -14.28 -9.17
CA ASN A 146 -1.55 -13.08 -9.93
C ASN A 146 -1.98 -13.44 -11.35
N PHE A 147 -3.12 -12.92 -11.76
CA PHE A 147 -3.59 -12.93 -13.14
C PHE A 147 -3.20 -11.61 -13.79
N GLN A 148 -2.65 -11.67 -15.00
CA GLN A 148 -2.22 -10.48 -15.76
C GLN A 148 -2.82 -10.48 -17.16
N ILE A 149 -3.26 -9.31 -17.63
CA ILE A 149 -3.64 -9.08 -19.03
C ILE A 149 -2.51 -8.36 -19.76
N GLY A 150 -2.03 -8.93 -20.86
CA GLY A 150 -1.00 -8.33 -21.71
C GLY A 150 0.42 -8.51 -21.17
N LYS A 151 1.37 -7.73 -21.71
CA LYS A 151 2.81 -7.78 -21.34
C LYS A 151 3.23 -6.72 -20.33
N SER A 152 2.40 -5.70 -20.10
CA SER A 152 2.65 -4.63 -19.14
C SER A 152 1.93 -4.92 -17.83
N ASP A 153 2.43 -4.39 -16.71
CA ASP A 153 1.81 -4.51 -15.37
C ASP A 153 0.57 -3.60 -15.21
N SER A 154 -0.06 -3.25 -16.34
CA SER A 154 -1.17 -2.30 -16.44
C SER A 154 -2.49 -2.83 -15.89
N CYS A 155 -2.69 -4.15 -15.88
CA CYS A 155 -3.84 -4.79 -15.25
C CYS A 155 -3.40 -6.11 -14.60
N VAL A 156 -3.40 -6.13 -13.27
CA VAL A 156 -3.03 -7.29 -12.46
C VAL A 156 -4.14 -7.55 -11.44
N ALA A 157 -4.67 -8.77 -11.44
CA ALA A 157 -5.60 -9.28 -10.44
C ALA A 157 -4.88 -10.26 -9.51
N GLY A 158 -4.65 -9.87 -8.27
CA GLY A 158 -4.08 -10.71 -7.22
C GLY A 158 -5.17 -11.46 -6.47
N LEU A 159 -4.91 -12.73 -6.15
CA LEU A 159 -5.74 -13.50 -5.22
C LEU A 159 -5.30 -13.18 -3.78
N ALA A 160 -6.24 -12.75 -2.96
CA ALA A 160 -6.01 -12.35 -1.58
C ALA A 160 -6.98 -13.05 -0.62
N PHE A 161 -6.64 -13.01 0.66
CA PHE A 161 -7.32 -13.68 1.77
C PHE A 161 -7.78 -12.66 2.81
N ASP A 162 -8.65 -13.09 3.72
CA ASP A 162 -9.16 -12.30 4.86
C ASP A 162 -9.90 -11.03 4.41
N PHE A 163 -10.99 -11.23 3.66
CA PHE A 163 -11.79 -10.12 3.16
C PHE A 163 -12.62 -9.44 4.28
N PRO A 164 -12.61 -8.11 4.38
CA PRO A 164 -13.39 -7.37 5.37
C PRO A 164 -14.85 -7.21 4.92
N ILE A 165 -15.63 -8.30 4.88
CA ILE A 165 -17.02 -8.28 4.35
C ILE A 165 -17.93 -7.30 5.10
N THR A 166 -17.66 -7.09 6.40
CA THR A 166 -18.38 -6.13 7.24
C THR A 166 -18.17 -4.67 6.82
N GLN A 167 -17.18 -4.39 5.98
CA GLN A 167 -16.85 -3.05 5.49
C GLN A 167 -17.42 -2.78 4.09
N LEU A 168 -18.20 -3.68 3.51
CA LEU A 168 -18.69 -3.55 2.12
C LEU A 168 -19.42 -2.22 1.87
N ASP A 169 -20.19 -1.75 2.84
CA ASP A 169 -20.95 -0.50 2.77
C ASP A 169 -20.22 0.72 3.37
N ASN A 170 -18.98 0.53 3.86
CA ASN A 170 -18.18 1.61 4.46
C ASN A 170 -17.27 2.28 3.43
N ASP A 171 -17.74 3.37 2.82
CA ASP A 171 -16.95 4.13 1.83
C ASP A 171 -15.61 4.61 2.39
N LYS A 172 -15.58 5.07 3.65
CA LYS A 172 -14.36 5.55 4.30
C LYS A 172 -13.31 4.44 4.40
N PHE A 173 -13.73 3.23 4.75
CA PHE A 173 -12.84 2.08 4.77
C PHE A 173 -12.19 1.85 3.40
N TRP A 174 -12.96 1.93 2.32
CA TRP A 174 -12.45 1.70 0.97
C TRP A 174 -11.52 2.80 0.48
N THR A 175 -11.80 4.06 0.81
CA THR A 175 -10.89 5.17 0.51
C THR A 175 -9.60 5.06 1.32
N ASP A 176 -9.68 4.75 2.62
CA ASP A 176 -8.50 4.61 3.49
C ASP A 176 -7.65 3.42 3.04
N LEU A 177 -8.28 2.31 2.64
CA LEU A 177 -7.58 1.16 2.06
C LEU A 177 -6.93 1.50 0.72
N TRP A 178 -7.59 2.29 -0.14
CA TRP A 178 -7.01 2.75 -1.40
C TRP A 178 -5.77 3.61 -1.14
N VAL A 179 -5.83 4.56 -0.19
CA VAL A 179 -4.68 5.40 0.21
C VAL A 179 -3.55 4.51 0.74
N LYS A 180 -3.85 3.62 1.68
CA LYS A 180 -2.86 2.68 2.25
C LYS A 180 -2.16 1.82 1.20
N GLU A 181 -2.88 1.35 0.18
CA GLU A 181 -2.32 0.47 -0.85
C GLU A 181 -1.60 1.20 -1.98
N THR A 182 -1.83 2.50 -2.12
CA THR A 182 -1.24 3.31 -3.18
C THR A 182 -0.19 4.29 -2.67
N GLU A 183 -0.18 4.55 -1.36
CA GLU A 183 0.65 5.57 -0.70
C GLU A 183 0.36 6.99 -1.24
N LEU A 184 -0.83 7.21 -1.82
CA LEU A 184 -1.23 8.49 -2.40
C LEU A 184 -2.23 9.19 -1.47
N SER A 185 -1.83 10.34 -0.92
CA SER A 185 -2.58 11.07 0.13
C SER A 185 -3.13 12.45 -0.30
N TYR A 186 -3.00 12.84 -1.57
CA TYR A 186 -3.43 14.15 -2.08
C TYR A 186 -4.76 14.09 -2.85
N ASN A 187 -5.44 15.25 -2.97
CA ASN A 187 -6.80 15.48 -3.52
C ASN A 187 -7.83 14.38 -3.21
N LEU A 188 -7.85 13.88 -1.97
CA LEU A 188 -8.70 12.77 -1.54
C LEU A 188 -10.20 13.04 -1.77
N ASP A 189 -10.62 14.31 -1.82
CA ASP A 189 -11.98 14.74 -2.16
C ASP A 189 -12.44 14.30 -3.56
N HIS A 190 -11.50 13.93 -4.44
CA HIS A 190 -11.79 13.44 -5.78
C HIS A 190 -11.90 11.91 -5.87
N LEU A 191 -11.66 11.19 -4.76
CA LEU A 191 -11.90 9.75 -4.68
C LEU A 191 -13.39 9.45 -4.75
N THR A 192 -13.72 8.42 -5.53
CA THR A 192 -15.06 7.93 -5.73
C THR A 192 -15.08 6.44 -5.50
N VAL A 193 -16.03 5.98 -4.70
CA VAL A 193 -16.32 4.58 -4.44
C VAL A 193 -17.54 4.20 -5.28
N GLU A 194 -17.39 3.24 -6.17
CA GLU A 194 -18.47 2.67 -6.97
C GLU A 194 -18.67 1.20 -6.59
N ARG A 195 -19.92 0.77 -6.47
CA ARG A 195 -20.28 -0.62 -6.22
C ARG A 195 -20.91 -1.22 -7.46
N MET A 196 -20.52 -2.44 -7.77
CA MET A 196 -21.06 -3.19 -8.88
C MET A 196 -21.36 -4.62 -8.47
N GLU A 197 -22.40 -5.18 -9.08
CA GLU A 197 -22.78 -6.56 -8.89
C GLU A 197 -22.60 -7.34 -10.19
N PHE A 198 -21.95 -8.48 -10.06
CA PHE A 198 -22.02 -9.56 -11.02
C PHE A 198 -22.89 -10.68 -10.44
N GLU A 199 -23.26 -11.66 -11.27
CA GLU A 199 -24.18 -12.73 -10.89
C GLU A 199 -23.86 -13.34 -9.52
N ASN A 200 -22.61 -13.76 -9.31
CA ASN A 200 -22.13 -14.39 -8.07
C ASN A 200 -21.10 -13.55 -7.31
N TYR A 201 -20.90 -12.28 -7.68
CA TYR A 201 -19.84 -11.46 -7.10
C TYR A 201 -20.32 -10.04 -6.78
N PHE A 202 -19.78 -9.46 -5.71
CA PHE A 202 -19.78 -8.03 -5.47
C PHE A 202 -18.42 -7.48 -5.88
N ALA A 203 -18.37 -6.28 -6.45
CA ALA A 203 -17.11 -5.57 -6.57
C ALA A 203 -17.23 -4.13 -6.10
N VAL A 204 -16.21 -3.71 -5.35
CA VAL A 204 -16.02 -2.32 -4.93
C VAL A 204 -14.89 -1.76 -5.76
N LEU A 205 -15.12 -0.62 -6.39
CA LEU A 205 -14.16 0.10 -7.21
C LEU A 205 -13.88 1.43 -6.56
N VAL A 206 -12.60 1.74 -6.36
CA VAL A 206 -12.16 3.05 -5.90
C VAL A 206 -11.27 3.67 -6.97
N LYS A 207 -11.65 4.87 -7.41
CA LYS A 207 -10.92 5.66 -8.40
C LYS A 207 -10.96 7.14 -8.05
N THR A 208 -9.97 7.85 -8.56
CA THR A 208 -9.93 9.31 -8.63
C THR A 208 -10.10 9.77 -10.08
N LYS A 209 -10.39 11.05 -10.29
CA LYS A 209 -10.38 11.67 -11.63
C LYS A 209 -8.99 12.09 -12.10
N ASP A 210 -8.05 12.20 -11.17
CA ASP A 210 -6.81 12.94 -11.39
C ASP A 210 -5.58 12.05 -11.61
N TRP A 211 -5.57 10.82 -11.09
CA TRP A 211 -4.43 9.91 -11.14
C TRP A 211 -4.83 8.44 -11.30
N THR A 212 -3.83 7.61 -11.56
CA THR A 212 -3.89 6.15 -11.47
C THR A 212 -3.22 5.72 -10.17
N PRO A 213 -3.57 4.56 -9.58
CA PRO A 213 -4.37 3.48 -10.13
C PRO A 213 -5.85 3.46 -9.69
N VAL A 214 -6.68 2.81 -10.51
CA VAL A 214 -8.01 2.34 -10.10
C VAL A 214 -7.84 0.99 -9.40
N LYS A 215 -8.39 0.87 -8.19
CA LYS A 215 -8.41 -0.39 -7.44
C LYS A 215 -9.81 -0.98 -7.48
N ILE A 216 -9.88 -2.30 -7.66
CA ILE A 216 -11.14 -3.04 -7.67
C ILE A 216 -10.98 -4.26 -6.76
N TRP A 217 -11.88 -4.42 -5.80
CA TRP A 217 -11.96 -5.59 -4.93
C TRP A 217 -13.20 -6.38 -5.32
N CYS A 218 -13.01 -7.59 -5.85
CA CYS A 218 -14.08 -8.46 -6.36
C CYS A 218 -14.22 -9.70 -5.47
N ILE A 219 -15.41 -9.85 -4.88
CA ILE A 219 -15.71 -10.77 -3.79
C ILE A 219 -16.82 -11.70 -4.24
N ARG A 220 -16.68 -12.99 -3.96
CA ARG A 220 -17.72 -13.95 -4.29
C ARG A 220 -18.79 -13.97 -3.21
N LYS A 221 -20.05 -13.89 -3.61
CA LYS A 221 -21.21 -13.89 -2.70
C LYS A 221 -21.29 -15.14 -1.81
N SER A 222 -20.74 -16.26 -2.28
CA SER A 222 -20.85 -17.57 -1.61
C SER A 222 -19.70 -17.88 -0.65
N THR A 223 -18.65 -17.06 -0.58
CA THR A 223 -17.46 -17.37 0.24
C THR A 223 -16.71 -16.09 0.63
N GLU A 224 -16.29 -16.05 1.89
CA GLU A 224 -15.47 -14.95 2.45
C GLU A 224 -13.98 -15.32 2.49
N LYS A 225 -13.62 -16.53 2.07
CA LYS A 225 -12.26 -17.07 2.22
C LYS A 225 -11.23 -16.39 1.31
N TRP A 226 -11.68 -15.86 0.16
CA TRP A 226 -10.79 -15.26 -0.83
C TRP A 226 -11.53 -14.18 -1.63
N PHE A 227 -10.75 -13.24 -2.15
CA PHE A 227 -11.22 -12.21 -3.09
C PHE A 227 -10.15 -11.89 -4.11
N LEU A 228 -10.55 -11.27 -5.22
CA LEU A 228 -9.63 -10.76 -6.23
C LEU A 228 -9.43 -9.27 -6.04
N LYS A 229 -8.16 -8.85 -5.96
CA LYS A 229 -7.77 -7.45 -5.93
C LYS A 229 -7.15 -7.08 -7.26
N ILE A 230 -7.73 -6.10 -7.94
CA ILE A 230 -7.30 -5.66 -9.26
C ILE A 230 -6.75 -4.25 -9.17
N THR A 231 -5.63 -4.03 -9.84
CA THR A 231 -5.06 -2.70 -10.07
C THR A 231 -5.07 -2.45 -11.57
N THR A 232 -5.71 -1.36 -12.00
CA THR A 232 -5.81 -0.95 -13.41
C THR A 232 -5.63 0.56 -13.59
N GLU A 233 -5.52 1.02 -14.83
CA GLU A 233 -5.40 2.42 -15.21
C GLU A 233 -6.78 3.07 -15.38
N LEU A 234 -6.85 4.38 -15.08
CA LEU A 234 -8.07 5.17 -15.19
C LEU A 234 -8.63 5.21 -16.62
N SER A 235 -7.78 5.21 -17.65
CA SER A 235 -8.21 5.19 -19.05
C SER A 235 -8.79 3.83 -19.49
N ARG A 236 -8.48 2.75 -18.77
CA ARG A 236 -8.76 1.37 -19.18
C ARG A 236 -9.73 0.61 -18.30
N HIS A 237 -9.97 1.06 -17.07
CA HIS A 237 -10.75 0.33 -16.07
C HIS A 237 -12.08 -0.25 -16.60
N LYS A 238 -12.83 0.51 -17.42
CA LYS A 238 -14.09 0.02 -18.02
C LYS A 238 -13.92 -1.21 -18.91
N GLY A 239 -12.84 -1.27 -19.69
CA GLY A 239 -12.52 -2.42 -20.52
C GLY A 239 -12.02 -3.60 -19.69
N ASP A 240 -11.12 -3.32 -18.74
CA ASP A 240 -10.56 -4.34 -17.86
C ASP A 240 -11.61 -4.97 -16.94
N ILE A 241 -12.65 -4.23 -16.53
CA ILE A 241 -13.82 -4.75 -15.81
C ILE A 241 -14.57 -5.82 -16.63
N LYS A 242 -14.71 -5.63 -17.95
CA LYS A 242 -15.35 -6.66 -18.81
C LYS A 242 -14.50 -7.92 -18.91
N GLU A 243 -13.17 -7.76 -18.91
CA GLU A 243 -12.26 -8.91 -18.89
C GLU A 243 -12.22 -9.59 -17.52
N LEU A 244 -12.42 -8.84 -16.42
CA LEU A 244 -12.63 -9.39 -15.09
C LEU A 244 -13.92 -10.22 -15.04
N GLU A 245 -15.02 -9.72 -15.58
CA GLU A 245 -16.29 -10.44 -15.64
C GLU A 245 -16.13 -11.80 -16.35
N LYS A 246 -15.39 -11.82 -17.46
CA LYS A 246 -15.02 -13.07 -18.14
C LYS A 246 -14.12 -13.96 -17.29
N LEU A 247 -13.18 -13.40 -16.52
CA LEU A 247 -12.32 -14.19 -15.65
C LEU A 247 -13.15 -14.89 -14.57
N ILE A 248 -13.99 -14.14 -13.85
CA ILE A 248 -14.77 -14.67 -12.72
C ILE A 248 -15.83 -15.68 -13.15
N SER A 249 -16.31 -15.62 -14.41
CA SER A 249 -17.23 -16.63 -14.96
C SER A 249 -16.57 -18.00 -15.18
N HIS A 250 -15.23 -18.06 -15.25
CA HIS A 250 -14.48 -19.31 -15.37
C HIS A 250 -14.07 -19.91 -14.02
N ILE A 251 -14.24 -19.15 -12.93
CA ILE A 251 -13.93 -19.61 -11.58
C ILE A 251 -15.04 -20.55 -11.10
N LYS A 252 -14.62 -21.77 -10.82
CA LYS A 252 -15.44 -22.79 -10.18
C LYS A 252 -15.10 -22.84 -8.69
N THR A 253 -16.00 -23.40 -7.91
CA THR A 253 -15.74 -23.73 -6.50
C THR A 253 -16.30 -25.10 -6.20
N GLU A 254 -15.61 -25.83 -5.36
CA GLU A 254 -16.12 -27.05 -4.72
C GLU A 254 -17.00 -26.70 -3.51
#